data_AF-V7FDY3-F1
#
_entry.id   AF-V7FDY3-F1
#
_cell.length_a   1.000
_cell.length_b   1.000
_cell.length_c   1.000
_cell.angle_alpha   90.00
_cell.angle_beta   90.00
_cell.angle_gamma   90.00
#
_symmetry.space_group_name_H-M   'P 1'
#
loop_
_entity.id
_entity.type
_entity.pdbx_description
1 polymer ?
#
loop_
_entity_poly.entity_id
_entity_poly.type
_entity_poly.pdbx_seq_one_letter_code
_entity_poly.pdbx_strand_id
1 'polypeptide(L)'
;MTATALRLGWYAINSGLRLYPSVVLPLPPHLDWPGLFVLVDLGLTIWQVVLLIKVVKAALIRYQPDTAATLHLTTAPGETRERDLTSLSRTVVSTPLVLAGTVLFTCVFIQWLITGGPLGVPFVFMPLDSPGWVIGGLLAVAGLVYGNRFTARAKARVGNSFGVEYLQANHPLAQRVAGHAATLGIKPPAVGVVNVTNAFAMGTRKDAAVVIGKPLLNLLSPQELDAVIGHELGHVVYNDVERMQFAEGFQTMMGHVANFGTVIATTVVAQATKDKRYGRDVTEVTGAMGTAARHTLFAGSELMVKGLSRAREFKADAIGASIASPEAMIGALERVHGIPAKPTGVENKYGYLMFRGGKMGALFSTHPTLKRRTDALRSGAHLKMLRGKKAA
;
A
#
# COMPACT_ATOMS: atom_id res chain seq x y z
N MET A 1 -14.82 -22.92 5.45
CA MET A 1 -16.26 -23.20 5.50
C MET A 1 -16.54 -23.51 6.93
N THR A 2 -17.27 -22.69 7.68
CA THR A 2 -17.59 -23.03 9.07
C THR A 2 -19.02 -22.63 9.44
N ALA A 3 -19.96 -23.11 8.64
CA ALA A 3 -21.35 -23.34 9.03
C ALA A 3 -21.67 -24.79 8.62
N THR A 4 -21.15 -25.75 9.39
CA THR A 4 -20.62 -27.03 8.87
C THR A 4 -21.57 -28.22 8.92
N ALA A 5 -22.83 -28.14 9.38
CA ALA A 5 -23.69 -29.34 9.36
C ALA A 5 -25.17 -29.01 9.28
N LEU A 6 -25.58 -27.98 10.02
CA LEU A 6 -26.98 -27.64 10.19
C LEU A 6 -27.60 -27.05 8.92
N ARG A 7 -26.83 -26.24 8.18
CA ARG A 7 -27.27 -25.68 6.89
C ARG A 7 -27.34 -26.73 5.78
N LEU A 8 -26.42 -27.70 5.77
CA LEU A 8 -26.47 -28.86 4.85
C LEU A 8 -27.65 -29.78 5.19
N GLY A 9 -27.96 -29.95 6.47
CA GLY A 9 -29.13 -30.70 6.95
C GLY A 9 -30.45 -30.08 6.49
N TRP A 10 -30.62 -28.75 6.64
CA TRP A 10 -31.82 -28.05 6.18
C TRP A 10 -32.01 -28.17 4.66
N TYR A 11 -30.93 -28.05 3.89
CA TYR A 11 -30.99 -28.13 2.42
C TYR A 11 -31.33 -29.55 1.97
N ALA A 12 -30.70 -30.58 2.54
CA ALA A 12 -31.01 -31.98 2.23
C ALA A 12 -32.47 -32.35 2.56
N ILE A 13 -33.02 -31.81 3.66
CA ILE A 13 -34.40 -32.06 4.09
C ILE A 13 -35.42 -31.35 3.20
N ASN A 14 -35.19 -30.08 2.83
CA ASN A 14 -36.19 -29.28 2.09
C ASN A 14 -36.08 -29.36 0.57
N SER A 15 -34.93 -29.77 0.01
CA SER A 15 -34.75 -29.93 -1.43
C SER A 15 -34.90 -31.39 -1.91
N GLY A 16 -35.14 -32.34 -1.01
CA GLY A 16 -35.23 -33.76 -1.34
C GLY A 16 -33.91 -34.39 -1.81
N LEU A 17 -32.78 -33.69 -1.66
CA LEU A 17 -31.46 -34.19 -2.05
C LEU A 17 -31.02 -35.33 -1.13
N ARG A 18 -31.13 -36.57 -1.62
CA ARG A 18 -30.61 -37.77 -0.94
C ARG A 18 -29.09 -37.84 -1.09
N LEU A 19 -28.35 -37.34 -0.11
CA LEU A 19 -26.95 -37.73 0.08
C LEU A 19 -26.93 -39.08 0.81
N TYR A 20 -26.60 -40.17 0.10
CA TYR A 20 -26.56 -41.55 0.66
C TYR A 20 -25.19 -41.90 1.29
N PRO A 21 -25.11 -42.89 2.22
CA PRO A 21 -26.20 -43.52 2.97
C PRO A 21 -26.25 -43.02 4.44
N SER A 22 -27.43 -42.52 4.81
CA SER A 22 -28.13 -42.75 6.09
C SER A 22 -27.36 -42.56 7.41
N VAL A 23 -27.21 -41.30 7.84
CA VAL A 23 -27.51 -40.92 9.24
C VAL A 23 -28.24 -39.58 9.21
N VAL A 24 -29.57 -39.62 9.16
CA VAL A 24 -30.38 -38.48 9.58
C VAL A 24 -30.43 -38.58 11.10
N LEU A 25 -29.64 -37.77 11.80
CA LEU A 25 -29.81 -37.60 13.25
C LEU A 25 -31.18 -36.95 13.46
N PRO A 26 -32.17 -37.65 14.05
CA PRO A 26 -33.48 -37.06 14.28
C PRO A 26 -33.31 -35.93 15.30
N LEU A 27 -33.55 -34.71 14.84
CA LEU A 27 -33.55 -33.55 15.71
C LEU A 27 -34.76 -33.65 16.67
N PRO A 28 -34.59 -33.36 17.97
CA PRO A 28 -35.68 -33.44 18.94
C PRO A 28 -36.93 -32.65 18.46
N PRO A 29 -38.10 -33.30 18.30
CA PRO A 29 -39.25 -32.69 17.61
C PRO A 29 -39.93 -31.56 18.39
N HIS A 30 -39.57 -31.38 19.66
CA HIS A 30 -40.13 -30.37 20.56
C HIS A 30 -39.38 -29.04 20.54
N LEU A 31 -38.26 -28.94 19.80
CA LEU A 31 -37.54 -27.68 19.61
C LEU A 31 -38.02 -26.95 18.35
N ASP A 32 -38.20 -25.64 18.45
CA ASP A 32 -38.37 -24.75 17.30
C ASP A 32 -37.02 -24.58 16.58
N TRP A 33 -36.69 -25.56 15.75
CA TRP A 33 -35.47 -25.57 14.94
C TRP A 33 -35.36 -24.35 14.01
N PRO A 34 -36.41 -23.92 13.29
CA PRO A 34 -36.39 -22.68 12.53
C PRO A 34 -35.94 -21.46 13.36
N GLY A 35 -36.55 -21.24 14.53
CA GLY A 35 -36.19 -20.13 15.41
C GLY A 35 -34.75 -20.22 15.93
N LEU A 36 -34.32 -21.41 16.38
CA LEU A 36 -32.96 -21.65 16.87
C LEU A 36 -31.91 -21.42 15.77
N PHE A 37 -32.17 -21.83 14.54
CA PHE A 37 -31.26 -21.61 13.43
C PHE A 37 -31.13 -20.14 13.06
N VAL A 38 -32.24 -19.40 13.01
CA VAL A 38 -32.18 -17.95 12.78
C VAL A 38 -31.35 -17.25 13.86
N LEU A 39 -31.49 -17.64 15.13
CA LEU A 39 -30.71 -17.08 16.23
C LEU A 39 -29.21 -17.41 16.14
N VAL A 40 -28.86 -18.65 15.79
CA VAL A 40 -27.45 -19.05 15.60
C VAL A 40 -26.85 -18.32 14.38
N ASP A 41 -27.61 -18.18 13.30
CA ASP A 41 -27.17 -17.49 12.09
C ASP A 41 -26.95 -16.00 12.33
N LEU A 42 -27.86 -15.36 13.06
CA LEU A 42 -27.74 -13.99 13.51
C LEU A 42 -26.52 -13.82 14.41
N GLY A 43 -26.30 -14.72 15.37
CA GLY A 43 -25.14 -14.71 16.26
C GLY A 43 -23.81 -14.83 15.51
N LEU A 44 -23.74 -15.73 14.52
CA LEU A 44 -22.55 -15.89 13.67
C LEU A 44 -22.32 -14.67 12.77
N THR A 45 -23.38 -14.08 12.23
CA THR A 45 -23.29 -12.86 11.42
C THR A 45 -22.78 -11.69 12.26
N ILE A 46 -23.31 -11.49 13.47
CA ILE A 46 -22.82 -10.51 14.43
C ILE A 46 -21.34 -10.76 14.73
N TRP A 47 -20.95 -12.01 14.98
CA TRP A 47 -19.55 -12.36 15.24
C TRP A 47 -18.63 -12.04 14.05
N GLN A 48 -19.06 -12.33 12.82
CA GLN A 48 -18.31 -11.99 11.60
C GLN A 48 -18.16 -10.47 11.42
N VAL A 49 -19.21 -9.70 11.66
CA VAL A 49 -19.17 -8.23 11.65
C VAL A 49 -18.19 -7.71 12.70
N VAL A 50 -18.23 -8.25 13.93
CA VAL A 50 -17.30 -7.90 15.00
C VAL A 50 -15.85 -8.25 14.63
N LEU A 51 -15.61 -9.42 14.02
CA LEU A 51 -14.29 -9.82 13.56
C LEU A 51 -13.79 -8.88 12.45
N LEU A 52 -14.64 -8.55 11.48
CA LEU A 52 -14.34 -7.60 10.42
C LEU A 52 -13.99 -6.22 11.02
N ILE A 53 -14.77 -5.72 11.97
CA ILE A 53 -14.48 -4.48 12.69
C ILE A 53 -13.13 -4.57 13.40
N LYS A 54 -12.80 -5.69 14.05
CA LYS A 54 -11.49 -5.88 14.70
C LYS A 54 -10.34 -5.88 13.69
N VAL A 55 -10.51 -6.52 12.54
CA VAL A 55 -9.50 -6.54 11.46
C VAL A 55 -9.34 -5.15 10.85
N VAL A 56 -10.44 -4.46 10.54
CA VAL A 56 -10.43 -3.08 10.03
C VAL A 56 -9.81 -2.14 11.05
N LYS A 57 -10.16 -2.26 12.34
CA LYS A 57 -9.56 -1.49 13.43
C LYS A 57 -8.05 -1.74 13.52
N ALA A 58 -7.61 -3.00 13.51
CA ALA A 58 -6.20 -3.34 13.52
C ALA A 58 -5.46 -2.80 12.29
N ALA A 59 -6.09 -2.86 11.11
CA ALA A 59 -5.57 -2.31 9.88
C ALA A 59 -5.53 -0.77 9.92
N LEU A 60 -6.52 -0.08 10.47
CA LEU A 60 -6.54 1.37 10.64
C LEU A 60 -5.47 1.82 11.62
N ILE A 61 -5.35 1.17 12.77
CA ILE A 61 -4.30 1.47 13.75
C ILE A 61 -2.91 1.29 13.11
N ARG A 62 -2.72 0.22 12.32
CA ARG A 62 -1.45 -0.12 11.69
C ARG A 62 -1.12 0.75 10.47
N TYR A 63 -2.11 1.06 9.63
CA TYR A 63 -1.91 1.67 8.31
C TYR A 63 -2.49 3.09 8.18
N GLN A 64 -3.27 3.57 9.15
CA GLN A 64 -3.82 4.93 9.22
C GLN A 64 -3.93 5.41 10.69
N PRO A 65 -2.81 5.49 11.43
CA PRO A 65 -2.84 5.77 12.86
C PRO A 65 -3.47 7.12 13.21
N ASP A 66 -3.33 8.13 12.37
CA ASP A 66 -3.94 9.45 12.59
C ASP A 66 -5.47 9.37 12.46
N THR A 67 -5.98 8.65 11.44
CA THR A 67 -7.41 8.37 11.29
C THR A 67 -7.94 7.52 12.44
N ALA A 68 -7.18 6.51 12.88
CA ALA A 68 -7.53 5.70 14.02
C ALA A 68 -7.57 6.54 15.31
N ALA A 69 -6.68 7.52 15.46
CA ALA A 69 -6.70 8.46 16.58
C ALA A 69 -7.90 9.41 16.51
N THR A 70 -8.23 9.95 15.33
CA THR A 70 -9.45 10.77 15.12
C THR A 70 -10.72 9.99 15.41
N LEU A 71 -10.74 8.70 15.08
CA LEU A 71 -11.86 7.79 15.37
C LEU A 71 -11.82 7.22 16.80
N HIS A 72 -10.91 7.69 17.67
CA HIS A 72 -10.71 7.21 19.04
C HIS A 72 -10.55 5.68 19.15
N LEU A 73 -9.98 5.04 18.12
CA LEU A 73 -9.79 3.59 18.05
C LEU A 73 -8.55 3.11 18.82
N THR A 74 -7.69 4.02 19.30
CA THR A 74 -6.46 3.70 20.05
C THR A 74 -6.60 3.97 21.54
N THR A 75 -6.15 3.05 22.39
CA THR A 75 -6.07 3.26 23.85
C THR A 75 -4.75 3.96 24.20
N ALA A 76 -4.85 5.20 24.70
CA ALA A 76 -3.82 6.05 25.31
C ALA A 76 -2.58 6.47 24.45
N PRO A 77 -2.16 7.75 24.51
CA PRO A 77 -1.00 8.27 23.79
C PRO A 77 0.30 7.92 24.54
N GLY A 78 0.82 6.70 24.41
CA GLY A 78 2.10 6.35 25.04
C GLY A 78 2.64 4.97 24.74
N GLU A 79 1.83 3.92 24.85
CA GLU A 79 2.35 2.53 24.83
C GLU A 79 2.55 1.93 23.44
N THR A 80 1.93 2.48 22.39
CA THR A 80 2.17 2.06 20.99
C THR A 80 3.45 2.67 20.39
N ARG A 81 4.07 3.64 21.08
CA ARG A 81 5.20 4.43 20.57
C ARG A 81 6.50 3.62 20.47
N GLU A 82 6.67 2.58 21.28
CA GLU A 82 7.91 1.79 21.35
C GLU A 82 7.84 0.41 20.66
N ARG A 83 6.63 -0.15 20.47
CA ARG A 83 6.47 -1.53 19.95
C ARG A 83 6.47 -1.68 18.43
N ASP A 84 6.30 -0.60 17.66
CA ASP A 84 6.12 -0.71 16.20
C ASP A 84 7.32 -0.29 15.34
N LEU A 85 8.45 0.02 15.99
CA LEU A 85 9.72 0.31 15.31
C LEU A 85 10.60 -0.95 15.15
N THR A 86 10.41 -1.96 15.99
CA THR A 86 11.15 -3.24 16.00
C THR A 86 10.40 -4.38 15.31
N SER A 87 9.06 -4.32 15.20
CA SER A 87 8.22 -5.30 14.49
C SER A 87 8.44 -5.29 12.95
N LEU A 88 9.17 -4.29 12.44
CA LEU A 88 9.41 -4.01 11.02
C LEU A 88 10.43 -4.95 10.35
N SER A 89 10.79 -6.05 11.01
CA SER A 89 11.51 -7.16 10.39
C SER A 89 10.51 -8.25 10.01
N ARG A 90 10.57 -8.67 8.73
CA ARG A 90 9.85 -9.83 8.16
C ARG A 90 8.41 -9.57 7.68
N THR A 91 8.25 -8.81 6.62
CA THR A 91 7.38 -9.33 5.54
C THR A 91 8.13 -10.49 4.90
N VAL A 92 7.90 -11.71 5.41
CA VAL A 92 8.38 -12.97 4.80
C VAL A 92 7.81 -13.12 3.39
N VAL A 93 6.68 -12.47 3.11
CA VAL A 93 5.98 -12.48 1.82
C VAL A 93 6.42 -11.29 0.97
N SER A 94 6.80 -11.55 -0.29
CA SER A 94 7.22 -10.51 -1.24
C SER A 94 6.07 -9.55 -1.56
N THR A 95 6.35 -8.24 -1.67
CA THR A 95 5.37 -7.20 -2.06
C THR A 95 4.48 -7.61 -3.24
N PRO A 96 5.00 -8.24 -4.32
CA PRO A 96 4.18 -8.70 -5.43
C PRO A 96 3.09 -9.71 -5.03
N LEU A 97 3.42 -10.68 -4.18
CA LEU A 97 2.46 -11.69 -3.71
C LEU A 97 1.37 -11.07 -2.84
N VAL A 98 1.74 -10.12 -1.98
CA VAL A 98 0.78 -9.40 -1.13
C VAL A 98 -0.21 -8.60 -1.99
N LEU A 99 0.27 -7.84 -2.98
CA LEU A 99 -0.60 -7.06 -3.86
C LEU A 99 -1.49 -7.96 -4.73
N ALA A 100 -0.92 -9.00 -5.32
CA ALA A 100 -1.67 -9.98 -6.12
C ALA A 100 -2.75 -10.69 -5.28
N GLY A 101 -2.38 -11.18 -4.09
CA GLY A 101 -3.31 -11.84 -3.17
C GLY A 101 -4.41 -10.90 -2.67
N THR A 102 -4.08 -9.63 -2.43
CA THR A 102 -5.07 -8.62 -2.01
C THR A 102 -6.11 -8.39 -3.10
N VAL A 103 -5.69 -8.19 -4.36
CA VAL A 103 -6.63 -7.98 -5.48
C VAL A 103 -7.47 -9.23 -5.73
N LEU A 104 -6.85 -10.41 -5.74
CA LEU A 104 -7.56 -11.68 -5.88
C LEU A 104 -8.63 -11.83 -4.81
N PHE A 105 -8.25 -11.65 -3.54
CA PHE A 105 -9.18 -11.72 -2.41
C PHE A 105 -10.31 -10.70 -2.54
N THR A 106 -10.00 -9.44 -2.92
CA THR A 106 -11.03 -8.41 -3.09
C THR A 106 -12.04 -8.77 -4.18
N CYS A 107 -11.59 -9.26 -5.34
CA CYS A 107 -12.49 -9.68 -6.42
C CYS A 107 -13.42 -10.81 -5.99
N VAL A 108 -12.90 -11.83 -5.30
CA VAL A 108 -13.70 -12.94 -4.77
C VAL A 108 -14.66 -12.43 -3.69
N PHE A 109 -14.21 -11.53 -2.82
CA PHE A 109 -15.02 -10.94 -1.75
C PHE A 109 -16.20 -10.13 -2.28
N ILE A 110 -16.01 -9.41 -3.37
CA ILE A 110 -17.08 -8.62 -3.98
C ILE A 110 -18.07 -9.51 -4.71
N GLN A 111 -17.58 -10.49 -5.47
CA GLN A 111 -18.49 -11.46 -6.06
C GLN A 111 -19.33 -12.13 -4.96
N TRP A 112 -18.71 -12.41 -3.82
CA TRP A 112 -19.41 -12.94 -2.66
C TRP A 112 -20.47 -11.98 -2.13
N LEU A 113 -20.17 -10.70 -1.93
CA LEU A 113 -21.18 -9.71 -1.53
C LEU A 113 -22.36 -9.60 -2.50
N ILE A 114 -22.14 -9.80 -3.81
CA ILE A 114 -23.19 -9.69 -4.83
C ILE A 114 -24.05 -10.97 -4.89
N THR A 115 -23.41 -12.14 -4.87
CA THR A 115 -24.06 -13.41 -5.23
C THR A 115 -24.33 -14.35 -4.05
N GLY A 116 -23.52 -14.27 -3.00
CA GLY A 116 -23.52 -15.24 -1.90
C GLY A 116 -23.90 -14.65 -0.55
N GLY A 117 -23.45 -13.43 -0.26
CA GLY A 117 -23.66 -12.73 1.01
C GLY A 117 -25.14 -12.56 1.36
N PRO A 118 -25.99 -12.03 0.45
CA PRO A 118 -27.43 -11.88 0.69
C PRO A 118 -28.18 -13.21 0.86
N LEU A 119 -27.63 -14.30 0.30
CA LEU A 119 -28.17 -15.66 0.40
C LEU A 119 -27.56 -16.45 1.57
N GLY A 120 -26.73 -15.81 2.41
CA GLY A 120 -26.08 -16.42 3.55
C GLY A 120 -24.98 -17.43 3.21
N VAL A 121 -24.58 -17.60 1.95
CA VAL A 121 -23.53 -18.54 1.52
C VAL A 121 -22.19 -18.14 2.17
N PRO A 122 -21.44 -19.01 2.86
CA PRO A 122 -20.17 -18.60 3.46
C PRO A 122 -19.09 -18.37 2.39
N PHE A 123 -18.30 -17.29 2.53
CA PHE A 123 -17.27 -16.83 1.57
C PHE A 123 -16.37 -17.92 0.97
N VAL A 124 -15.90 -18.80 1.83
CA VAL A 124 -15.04 -19.95 1.57
C VAL A 124 -15.68 -21.10 0.77
N PHE A 125 -17.00 -21.05 0.52
CA PHE A 125 -17.68 -21.95 -0.44
C PHE A 125 -17.63 -21.40 -1.88
N MET A 126 -16.98 -20.25 -2.12
CA MET A 126 -16.81 -19.75 -3.48
C MET A 126 -16.07 -20.76 -4.36
N PRO A 127 -16.71 -21.27 -5.43
CA PRO A 127 -16.07 -22.20 -6.36
C PRO A 127 -14.81 -21.56 -6.96
N LEU A 128 -13.72 -22.31 -7.14
CA LEU A 128 -12.46 -21.77 -7.68
C LEU A 128 -12.57 -21.34 -9.15
N ASP A 129 -13.57 -21.85 -9.86
CA ASP A 129 -13.97 -21.46 -11.22
C ASP A 129 -14.91 -20.24 -11.24
N SER A 130 -15.20 -19.64 -10.09
CA SER A 130 -16.09 -18.48 -10.04
C SER A 130 -15.48 -17.26 -10.75
N PRO A 131 -16.31 -16.38 -11.35
CA PRO A 131 -15.83 -15.21 -12.07
C PRO A 131 -14.85 -14.32 -11.27
N GLY A 132 -15.02 -14.23 -9.96
CA GLY A 132 -14.17 -13.46 -9.05
C GLY A 132 -12.76 -14.03 -8.92
N TRP A 133 -12.59 -15.36 -8.90
CA TRP A 133 -11.27 -15.99 -8.94
C TRP A 133 -10.60 -15.79 -10.30
N VAL A 134 -11.35 -15.97 -11.39
CA VAL A 134 -10.83 -15.80 -12.76
C VAL A 134 -10.41 -14.34 -13.00
N ILE A 135 -11.30 -13.38 -12.75
CA ILE A 135 -11.04 -11.95 -12.92
C ILE A 135 -9.92 -11.51 -11.97
N GLY A 136 -10.00 -11.87 -10.68
CA GLY A 136 -8.97 -11.53 -9.70
C GLY A 136 -7.60 -12.10 -10.07
N GLY A 137 -7.55 -13.32 -10.60
CA GLY A 137 -6.32 -13.96 -11.07
C GLY A 137 -5.74 -13.26 -12.29
N LEU A 138 -6.57 -12.94 -13.30
CA LEU A 138 -6.15 -12.20 -14.49
C LEU A 138 -5.63 -10.79 -14.13
N LEU A 139 -6.32 -10.08 -13.24
CA LEU A 139 -5.89 -8.77 -12.76
C LEU A 139 -4.58 -8.87 -11.97
N ALA A 140 -4.45 -9.87 -11.10
CA ALA A 140 -3.21 -10.12 -10.38
C ALA A 140 -2.04 -10.34 -11.34
N VAL A 141 -2.18 -11.24 -12.34
CA VAL A 141 -1.13 -11.50 -13.35
C VAL A 141 -0.81 -10.25 -14.15
N ALA A 142 -1.83 -9.53 -14.64
CA ALA A 142 -1.64 -8.27 -15.35
C ALA A 142 -0.88 -7.26 -14.48
N GLY A 143 -1.17 -7.22 -13.17
CA GLY A 143 -0.56 -6.29 -12.22
C GLY A 143 0.90 -6.63 -11.98
N LEU A 144 1.21 -7.92 -11.84
CA LEU A 144 2.59 -8.41 -11.73
C LEU A 144 3.42 -8.06 -12.97
N VAL A 145 2.87 -8.31 -14.17
CA VAL A 145 3.56 -8.02 -15.44
C VAL A 145 3.76 -6.52 -15.63
N TYR A 146 2.71 -5.72 -15.39
CA TYR A 146 2.77 -4.27 -15.57
C TYR A 146 3.68 -3.63 -14.52
N GLY A 147 3.58 -4.03 -13.25
CA GLY A 147 4.45 -3.57 -12.17
C GLY A 147 5.93 -3.82 -12.49
N ASN A 148 6.27 -5.02 -12.96
CA ASN A 148 7.64 -5.35 -13.35
C ASN A 148 8.14 -4.49 -14.54
N ARG A 149 7.31 -4.32 -15.57
CA ARG A 149 7.60 -3.44 -16.72
C ARG A 149 7.72 -1.97 -16.33
N PHE A 150 6.94 -1.53 -15.34
CA PHE A 150 6.97 -0.19 -14.81
C PHE A 150 8.31 0.07 -14.12
N THR A 151 8.71 -0.82 -13.21
CA THR A 151 9.99 -0.77 -12.50
C THR A 151 11.18 -0.75 -13.46
N ALA A 152 11.19 -1.63 -14.47
CA ALA A 152 12.27 -1.70 -15.46
C ALA A 152 12.48 -0.38 -16.23
N ARG A 153 11.41 0.42 -16.40
CA ARG A 153 11.48 1.73 -17.08
C ARG A 153 11.49 2.91 -16.13
N ALA A 154 11.48 2.68 -14.82
CA ALA A 154 11.18 3.72 -13.85
C ALA A 154 12.30 4.78 -13.77
N LYS A 155 13.58 4.38 -13.80
CA LYS A 155 14.71 5.33 -13.85
C LYS A 155 14.62 6.27 -15.06
N ALA A 156 14.44 5.73 -16.26
CA ALA A 156 14.31 6.52 -17.48
C ALA A 156 13.08 7.43 -17.43
N ARG A 157 11.93 6.91 -16.99
CA ARG A 157 10.67 7.67 -16.91
C ARG A 157 10.76 8.83 -15.92
N VAL A 158 11.23 8.56 -14.69
CA VAL A 158 11.36 9.56 -13.63
C VAL A 158 12.43 10.57 -14.04
N GLY A 159 13.60 10.10 -14.48
CA GLY A 159 14.69 10.95 -14.99
C GLY A 159 14.23 11.92 -16.06
N ASN A 160 13.51 11.43 -17.09
CA ASN A 160 13.00 12.28 -18.17
C ASN A 160 11.90 13.25 -17.70
N SER A 161 11.02 12.80 -16.78
CA SER A 161 9.94 13.65 -16.27
C SER A 161 10.46 14.84 -15.46
N PHE A 162 11.57 14.66 -14.76
CA PHE A 162 12.22 15.69 -13.95
C PHE A 162 13.29 16.49 -14.72
N GLY A 163 13.70 16.02 -15.91
CA GLY A 163 14.84 16.60 -16.61
C GLY A 163 16.16 16.42 -15.83
N VAL A 164 16.38 15.21 -15.29
CA VAL A 164 17.56 14.91 -14.46
C VAL A 164 18.82 15.01 -15.30
N GLU A 165 19.75 15.85 -14.84
CA GLU A 165 21.09 15.97 -15.38
C GLU A 165 22.01 15.01 -14.63
N TYR A 166 22.47 13.95 -15.30
CA TYR A 166 23.38 12.97 -14.70
C TYR A 166 24.82 13.49 -14.66
N LEU A 167 25.44 13.36 -13.50
CA LEU A 167 26.79 13.82 -13.25
C LEU A 167 27.82 12.74 -13.61
N GLN A 168 28.98 13.19 -14.06
CA GLN A 168 30.13 12.30 -14.26
C GLN A 168 30.69 11.81 -12.92
N ALA A 169 31.34 10.65 -12.92
CA ALA A 169 31.88 10.03 -11.71
C ALA A 169 32.97 10.86 -11.00
N ASN A 170 33.65 11.75 -11.73
CA ASN A 170 34.66 12.68 -11.19
C ASN A 170 34.05 13.91 -10.52
N HIS A 171 32.74 14.16 -10.65
CA HIS A 171 32.10 15.31 -10.03
C HIS A 171 32.15 15.19 -8.49
N PRO A 172 32.44 16.26 -7.73
CA PRO A 172 32.59 16.20 -6.27
C PRO A 172 31.38 15.58 -5.55
N LEU A 173 30.16 15.94 -5.97
CA LEU A 173 28.93 15.33 -5.45
C LEU A 173 28.84 13.82 -5.75
N ALA A 174 29.28 13.38 -6.94
CA ALA A 174 29.27 11.97 -7.30
C ALA A 174 30.29 11.18 -6.47
N GLN A 175 31.48 11.73 -6.25
CA GLN A 175 32.49 11.15 -5.37
C GLN A 175 32.01 11.07 -3.92
N ARG A 176 31.31 12.10 -3.44
CA ARG A 176 30.73 12.13 -2.09
C ARG A 176 29.71 11.02 -1.89
N VAL A 177 28.77 10.86 -2.83
CA VAL A 177 27.79 9.76 -2.82
C VAL A 177 28.49 8.39 -2.92
N ALA A 178 29.52 8.27 -3.76
CA ALA A 178 30.30 7.04 -3.88
C ALA A 178 31.03 6.66 -2.59
N GLY A 179 31.58 7.64 -1.86
CA GLY A 179 32.19 7.42 -0.54
C GLY A 179 31.21 6.85 0.47
N HIS A 180 30.02 7.44 0.57
CA HIS A 180 28.96 6.94 1.46
C HIS A 180 28.43 5.57 1.03
N ALA A 181 28.27 5.34 -0.28
CA ALA A 181 27.88 4.04 -0.83
C ALA A 181 28.89 2.95 -0.48
N ALA A 182 30.19 3.28 -0.50
CA ALA A 182 31.26 2.37 -0.08
C ALA A 182 31.17 2.02 1.41
N THR A 183 30.92 3.00 2.28
CA THR A 183 30.68 2.78 3.72
C THR A 183 29.50 1.84 3.97
N LEU A 184 28.48 1.88 3.12
CA LEU A 184 27.29 1.01 3.19
C LEU A 184 27.47 -0.34 2.47
N GLY A 185 28.60 -0.58 1.82
CA GLY A 185 28.90 -1.83 1.11
C GLY A 185 28.04 -2.07 -0.14
N ILE A 186 27.62 -1.00 -0.83
CA ILE A 186 26.82 -1.10 -2.06
C ILE A 186 27.57 -0.50 -3.26
N LYS A 187 27.21 -0.97 -4.47
CA LYS A 187 27.71 -0.37 -5.71
C LYS A 187 27.29 1.10 -5.77
N PRO A 188 28.19 2.04 -6.10
CA PRO A 188 27.84 3.46 -6.23
C PRO A 188 26.70 3.65 -7.23
N PRO A 189 25.57 4.26 -6.83
CA PRO A 189 24.50 4.59 -7.76
C PRO A 189 24.92 5.72 -8.69
N ALA A 190 24.24 5.86 -9.82
CA ALA A 190 24.37 7.05 -10.65
C ALA A 190 23.91 8.28 -9.86
N VAL A 191 24.53 9.45 -10.07
CA VAL A 191 24.15 10.68 -9.39
C VAL A 191 23.59 11.66 -10.38
N GLY A 192 22.44 12.26 -10.06
CA GLY A 192 21.80 13.27 -10.89
C GLY A 192 21.44 14.52 -10.10
N VAL A 193 21.24 15.62 -10.82
CA VAL A 193 20.77 16.88 -10.24
C VAL A 193 19.55 17.41 -10.97
N VAL A 194 18.70 18.14 -10.24
CA VAL A 194 17.45 18.70 -10.76
C VAL A 194 17.11 20.03 -10.08
N ASN A 195 16.39 20.92 -10.75
CA ASN A 195 15.92 22.19 -10.19
C ASN A 195 14.63 22.04 -9.36
N VAL A 196 14.63 21.12 -8.39
CA VAL A 196 13.52 20.90 -7.44
C VAL A 196 14.08 20.86 -6.02
N THR A 197 13.38 21.43 -5.04
CA THR A 197 13.82 21.43 -3.64
C THR A 197 13.50 20.10 -2.95
N ASN A 198 14.08 19.01 -3.48
CA ASN A 198 13.88 17.65 -2.99
C ASN A 198 15.06 16.75 -3.36
N ALA A 199 15.15 15.60 -2.71
CA ALA A 199 16.06 14.51 -3.07
C ALA A 199 15.24 13.22 -3.23
N PHE A 200 15.71 12.29 -4.05
CA PHE A 200 15.07 11.00 -4.21
C PHE A 200 16.01 9.96 -4.83
N ALA A 201 15.78 8.69 -4.51
CA ALA A 201 16.37 7.55 -5.20
C ALA A 201 15.38 6.94 -6.22
N MET A 202 15.90 6.44 -7.34
CA MET A 202 15.11 5.80 -8.39
C MET A 202 15.85 4.62 -9.05
N GLY A 203 15.09 3.69 -9.61
CA GLY A 203 15.63 2.58 -10.39
C GLY A 203 15.64 1.26 -9.60
N THR A 204 16.42 0.30 -10.09
CA THR A 204 16.52 -1.03 -9.49
C THR A 204 17.80 -1.16 -8.70
N ARG A 205 17.94 -2.22 -7.90
CA ARG A 205 19.21 -2.50 -7.19
C ARG A 205 20.45 -2.52 -8.11
N LYS A 206 20.30 -2.90 -9.37
CA LYS A 206 21.41 -2.99 -10.35
C LYS A 206 21.70 -1.66 -11.05
N ASP A 207 20.70 -0.80 -11.16
CA ASP A 207 20.75 0.45 -11.92
C ASP A 207 20.10 1.59 -11.12
N ALA A 208 20.54 1.74 -9.86
CA ALA A 208 20.05 2.77 -8.97
C ALA A 208 20.62 4.14 -9.35
N ALA A 209 19.84 5.19 -9.10
CA ALA A 209 20.27 6.57 -9.18
C ALA A 209 19.81 7.34 -7.95
N VAL A 210 20.67 8.20 -7.42
CA VAL A 210 20.35 9.18 -6.38
C VAL A 210 20.32 10.56 -7.04
N VAL A 211 19.19 11.26 -6.92
CA VAL A 211 18.98 12.57 -7.51
C VAL A 211 18.86 13.61 -6.41
N ILE A 212 19.67 14.67 -6.51
CA ILE A 212 19.71 15.75 -5.53
C ILE A 212 19.24 17.06 -6.18
N GLY A 213 18.30 17.72 -5.53
CA GLY A 213 17.86 19.05 -5.90
C GLY A 213 18.96 20.10 -5.79
N LYS A 214 19.23 20.86 -6.85
CA LYS A 214 20.19 22.00 -6.82
C LYS A 214 19.87 22.99 -5.68
N PRO A 215 18.60 23.34 -5.37
CA PRO A 215 18.28 24.18 -4.22
C PRO A 215 18.70 23.59 -2.87
N LEU A 216 18.72 22.26 -2.72
CA LEU A 216 19.14 21.61 -1.47
C LEU A 216 20.64 21.78 -1.22
N LEU A 217 21.45 21.84 -2.27
CA LEU A 217 22.91 22.02 -2.15
C LEU A 217 23.28 23.36 -1.51
N ASN A 218 22.43 24.37 -1.67
CA ASN A 218 22.63 25.70 -1.09
C ASN A 218 21.91 25.86 0.26
N LEU A 219 20.90 25.04 0.53
CA LEU A 219 20.07 25.13 1.73
C LEU A 219 20.65 24.34 2.91
N LEU A 220 21.20 23.16 2.63
CA LEU A 220 21.64 22.21 3.65
C LEU A 220 23.09 22.43 4.03
N SER A 221 23.42 22.24 5.30
CA SER A 221 24.82 22.18 5.72
C SER A 221 25.51 20.94 5.13
N PRO A 222 26.86 20.88 5.09
CA PRO A 222 27.55 19.69 4.62
C PRO A 222 27.11 18.41 5.33
N GLN A 223 26.94 18.43 6.65
CA GLN A 223 26.49 17.25 7.42
C GLN A 223 25.03 16.87 7.13
N GLU A 224 24.16 17.86 6.93
CA GLU A 224 22.76 17.60 6.58
C GLU A 224 22.62 17.03 5.18
N LEU A 225 23.43 17.51 4.23
CA LEU A 225 23.49 16.94 2.89
C LEU A 225 23.96 15.48 2.94
N ASP A 226 24.95 15.16 3.79
CA ASP A 226 25.37 13.77 4.02
C ASP A 226 24.25 12.93 4.64
N ALA A 227 23.47 13.49 5.56
CA ALA A 227 22.32 12.81 6.15
C ALA A 227 21.24 12.49 5.08
N VAL A 228 20.93 13.44 4.20
CA VAL A 228 19.99 13.23 3.07
C VAL A 228 20.53 12.19 2.09
N ILE A 229 21.81 12.26 1.71
CA ILE A 229 22.44 11.26 0.84
C ILE A 229 22.37 9.87 1.49
N GLY A 230 22.70 9.77 2.78
CA GLY A 230 22.61 8.53 3.53
C GLY A 230 21.18 7.98 3.58
N HIS A 231 20.19 8.84 3.77
CA HIS A 231 18.77 8.46 3.71
C HIS A 231 18.41 7.85 2.33
N GLU A 232 18.74 8.54 1.23
CA GLU A 232 18.45 8.05 -0.12
C GLU A 232 19.20 6.74 -0.45
N LEU A 233 20.46 6.63 -0.02
CA LEU A 233 21.22 5.38 -0.14
C LEU A 233 20.59 4.26 0.69
N GLY A 234 20.00 4.57 1.84
CA GLY A 234 19.25 3.61 2.66
C GLY A 234 18.12 2.94 1.89
N HIS A 235 17.39 3.70 1.07
CA HIS A 235 16.36 3.14 0.19
C HIS A 235 16.94 2.24 -0.90
N VAL A 236 18.15 2.53 -1.40
CA VAL A 236 18.86 1.64 -2.34
C VAL A 236 19.30 0.34 -1.66
N VAL A 237 19.88 0.44 -0.44
CA VAL A 237 20.36 -0.71 0.36
C VAL A 237 19.23 -1.72 0.62
N TYR A 238 18.05 -1.23 1.02
CA TYR A 238 16.92 -2.10 1.35
C TYR A 238 16.01 -2.46 0.16
N ASN A 239 16.41 -2.04 -1.04
CA ASN A 239 15.66 -2.20 -2.28
C ASN A 239 14.23 -1.64 -2.22
N ASP A 240 14.10 -0.53 -1.51
CA ASP A 240 12.82 0.09 -1.22
C ASP A 240 12.28 0.81 -2.45
N VAL A 241 13.17 1.47 -3.19
CA VAL A 241 12.87 2.14 -4.46
C VAL A 241 12.20 1.18 -5.45
N GLU A 242 12.80 0.02 -5.69
CA GLU A 242 12.30 -0.96 -6.65
C GLU A 242 10.92 -1.48 -6.24
N ARG A 243 10.72 -1.74 -4.93
CA ARG A 243 9.44 -2.18 -4.37
C ARG A 243 8.36 -1.11 -4.48
N MET A 244 8.69 0.15 -4.23
CA MET A 244 7.77 1.29 -4.34
C MET A 244 7.39 1.53 -5.79
N GLN A 245 8.35 1.48 -6.72
CA GLN A 245 8.09 1.60 -8.15
C GLN A 245 7.24 0.44 -8.68
N PHE A 246 7.48 -0.78 -8.21
CA PHE A 246 6.65 -1.94 -8.57
C PHE A 246 5.21 -1.76 -8.10
N ALA A 247 5.05 -1.39 -6.82
CA ALA A 247 3.75 -1.15 -6.22
C ALA A 247 2.99 -0.04 -6.94
N GLU A 248 3.64 1.07 -7.26
CA GLU A 248 3.05 2.16 -8.02
C GLU A 248 2.64 1.73 -9.43
N GLY A 249 3.48 0.95 -10.11
CA GLY A 249 3.14 0.39 -11.41
C GLY A 249 1.91 -0.53 -11.35
N PHE A 250 1.86 -1.39 -10.34
CA PHE A 250 0.71 -2.27 -10.09
C PHE A 250 -0.57 -1.44 -9.87
N GLN A 251 -0.53 -0.41 -9.02
CA GLN A 251 -1.67 0.47 -8.76
C GLN A 251 -2.07 1.30 -9.98
N THR A 252 -1.11 1.78 -10.75
CA THR A 252 -1.35 2.49 -12.02
C THR A 252 -2.12 1.61 -13.00
N MET A 253 -1.73 0.33 -13.12
CA MET A 253 -2.46 -0.63 -13.95
C MET A 253 -3.89 -0.82 -13.47
N MET A 254 -4.10 -1.00 -12.16
CA MET A 254 -5.46 -1.12 -11.59
C MET A 254 -6.31 0.13 -11.89
N GLY A 255 -5.72 1.32 -11.79
CA GLY A 255 -6.37 2.57 -12.20
C GLY A 255 -6.74 2.60 -13.68
N HIS A 256 -5.87 2.11 -14.57
CA HIS A 256 -6.19 2.00 -16.00
C HIS A 256 -7.32 1.01 -16.27
N VAL A 257 -7.34 -0.14 -15.61
CA VAL A 257 -8.42 -1.12 -15.74
C VAL A 257 -9.75 -0.55 -15.26
N ALA A 258 -9.76 0.11 -14.09
CA ALA A 258 -10.96 0.74 -13.56
C ALA A 258 -11.51 1.80 -14.54
N ASN A 259 -10.63 2.65 -15.06
CA ASN A 259 -11.01 3.68 -16.03
C ASN A 259 -11.54 3.05 -17.33
N PHE A 260 -10.87 2.05 -17.86
CA PHE A 260 -11.28 1.37 -19.09
C PHE A 260 -12.62 0.64 -18.93
N GLY A 261 -12.80 -0.10 -17.84
CA GLY A 261 -14.08 -0.75 -17.52
C GLY A 261 -15.22 0.25 -17.40
N THR A 262 -14.96 1.41 -16.79
CA THR A 262 -15.93 2.52 -16.70
C THR A 262 -16.29 3.03 -18.09
N VAL A 263 -15.31 3.28 -18.96
CA VAL A 263 -15.55 3.77 -20.33
C VAL A 263 -16.33 2.77 -21.17
N ILE A 264 -16.05 1.47 -21.06
CA ILE A 264 -16.84 0.44 -21.77
C ILE A 264 -18.26 0.42 -21.24
N ALA A 265 -18.45 0.37 -19.92
CA ALA A 265 -19.78 0.33 -19.32
C ALA A 265 -20.62 1.55 -19.72
N THR A 266 -20.04 2.76 -19.67
CA THR A 266 -20.73 3.97 -20.10
C THR A 266 -21.05 3.96 -21.60
N THR A 267 -20.12 3.52 -22.45
CA THR A 267 -20.32 3.47 -23.90
C THR A 267 -21.41 2.46 -24.30
N VAL A 268 -21.39 1.26 -23.72
CA VAL A 268 -22.39 0.22 -23.98
C VAL A 268 -23.78 0.68 -23.57
N VAL A 269 -23.91 1.28 -22.38
CA VAL A 269 -25.21 1.80 -21.92
C VAL A 269 -25.67 2.98 -22.77
N ALA A 270 -24.78 3.91 -23.12
CA ALA A 270 -25.11 5.05 -23.98
C ALA A 270 -25.56 4.60 -25.38
N GLN A 271 -25.00 3.52 -25.93
CA GLN A 271 -25.40 2.95 -27.23
C GLN A 271 -26.70 2.15 -27.17
N ALA A 272 -27.00 1.49 -26.05
CA ALA A 272 -28.22 0.72 -25.87
C ALA A 272 -29.48 1.60 -25.66
N THR A 273 -29.29 2.86 -25.29
CA THR A 273 -30.37 3.80 -24.99
C THR A 273 -30.61 4.76 -26.15
N LYS A 274 -31.87 4.86 -26.60
CA LYS A 274 -32.31 5.88 -27.58
C LYS A 274 -32.55 7.27 -26.96
N ASP A 275 -32.74 7.33 -25.64
CA ASP A 275 -32.95 8.58 -24.89
C ASP A 275 -31.63 9.21 -24.40
N LYS A 276 -31.26 10.34 -25.00
CA LYS A 276 -30.03 11.06 -24.67
C LYS A 276 -29.95 11.54 -23.21
N ARG A 277 -31.08 11.79 -22.54
CA ARG A 277 -31.08 12.19 -21.11
C ARG A 277 -30.77 11.00 -20.20
N TYR A 278 -31.45 9.87 -20.42
CA TYR A 278 -31.17 8.63 -19.69
C TYR A 278 -29.72 8.14 -19.92
N GLY A 279 -29.21 8.23 -21.15
CA GLY A 279 -27.83 7.87 -21.46
C GLY A 279 -26.80 8.74 -20.72
N ARG A 280 -27.09 10.04 -20.54
CA ARG A 280 -26.24 10.95 -19.77
C ARG A 280 -26.27 10.64 -18.27
N ASP A 281 -27.46 10.44 -17.71
CA ASP A 281 -27.62 10.18 -16.28
C ASP A 281 -27.01 8.82 -15.89
N VAL A 282 -27.17 7.79 -16.73
CA VAL A 282 -26.50 6.50 -16.49
C VAL A 282 -24.99 6.58 -16.71
N THR A 283 -24.51 7.43 -17.63
CA THR A 283 -23.06 7.69 -17.80
C THR A 283 -22.47 8.34 -16.55
N GLU A 284 -23.19 9.29 -15.95
CA GLU A 284 -22.78 9.98 -14.71
C GLU A 284 -22.77 9.02 -13.52
N VAL A 285 -23.83 8.21 -13.35
CA VAL A 285 -23.91 7.18 -12.30
C VAL A 285 -22.83 6.12 -12.49
N THR A 286 -22.60 5.64 -13.71
CA THR A 286 -21.57 4.62 -14.00
C THR A 286 -20.16 5.20 -13.82
N GLY A 287 -19.93 6.47 -14.17
CA GLY A 287 -18.68 7.18 -13.90
C GLY A 287 -18.41 7.37 -12.41
N ALA A 288 -19.44 7.72 -11.63
CA ALA A 288 -19.38 7.80 -10.18
C ALA A 288 -19.12 6.43 -9.54
N MET A 289 -19.78 5.37 -10.03
CA MET A 289 -19.55 3.99 -9.59
C MET A 289 -18.16 3.47 -9.97
N GLY A 290 -17.63 3.85 -11.13
CA GLY A 290 -16.25 3.54 -11.54
C GLY A 290 -15.20 4.21 -10.66
N THR A 291 -15.47 5.46 -10.27
CA THR A 291 -14.64 6.22 -9.33
C THR A 291 -14.72 5.63 -7.92
N ALA A 292 -15.93 5.31 -7.46
CA ALA A 292 -16.14 4.62 -6.18
C ALA A 292 -15.45 3.25 -6.18
N ALA A 293 -15.59 2.47 -7.25
CA ALA A 293 -14.91 1.20 -7.43
C ALA A 293 -13.38 1.38 -7.36
N ARG A 294 -12.79 2.36 -8.06
CA ARG A 294 -11.36 2.65 -7.94
C ARG A 294 -10.93 2.88 -6.48
N HIS A 295 -11.68 3.67 -5.72
CA HIS A 295 -11.35 3.98 -4.34
C HIS A 295 -11.68 2.86 -3.35
N THR A 296 -12.60 1.95 -3.67
CA THR A 296 -13.06 0.90 -2.73
C THR A 296 -12.44 -0.46 -3.05
N LEU A 297 -12.33 -0.83 -4.33
CA LEU A 297 -11.74 -2.09 -4.80
C LEU A 297 -10.25 -2.18 -4.51
N PHE A 298 -9.53 -1.07 -4.66
CA PHE A 298 -8.07 -1.05 -4.57
C PHE A 298 -7.55 -0.41 -3.29
N ALA A 299 -8.42 0.14 -2.44
CA ALA A 299 -8.06 0.74 -1.15
C ALA A 299 -7.22 -0.19 -0.29
N GLY A 300 -7.58 -1.48 -0.19
CA GLY A 300 -6.79 -2.44 0.61
C GLY A 300 -5.34 -2.55 0.13
N SER A 301 -5.14 -2.66 -1.18
CA SER A 301 -3.81 -2.72 -1.78
C SER A 301 -3.06 -1.38 -1.67
N GLU A 302 -3.75 -0.25 -1.84
CA GLU A 302 -3.19 1.09 -1.73
C GLU A 302 -2.74 1.40 -0.29
N LEU A 303 -3.56 1.03 0.71
CA LEU A 303 -3.23 1.16 2.13
C LEU A 303 -2.00 0.32 2.50
N MET A 304 -1.87 -0.87 1.94
CA MET A 304 -0.68 -1.70 2.14
C MET A 304 0.57 -1.06 1.53
N VAL A 305 0.50 -0.53 0.32
CA VAL A 305 1.64 0.17 -0.31
C VAL A 305 2.08 1.36 0.55
N LYS A 306 1.13 2.16 1.03
CA LYS A 306 1.39 3.34 1.89
C LYS A 306 1.97 2.93 3.25
N GLY A 307 1.44 1.88 3.86
CA GLY A 307 1.93 1.31 5.12
C GLY A 307 3.37 0.83 5.03
N LEU A 308 3.66 0.08 3.97
CA LEU A 308 5.01 -0.37 3.65
C LEU A 308 5.97 0.81 3.44
N SER A 309 5.52 1.91 2.82
CA SER A 309 6.33 3.13 2.60
C SER A 309 6.80 3.74 3.91
N ARG A 310 5.87 4.01 4.83
CA ARG A 310 6.17 4.72 6.09
C ARG A 310 7.14 3.98 7.01
N ALA A 311 7.05 2.66 7.07
CA ALA A 311 7.96 1.84 7.87
C ALA A 311 9.42 1.94 7.40
N ARG A 312 9.63 2.17 6.10
CA ARG A 312 10.96 2.24 5.49
C ARG A 312 11.63 3.59 5.70
N GLU A 313 10.85 4.66 5.76
CA GLU A 313 11.35 6.01 6.08
C GLU A 313 12.17 6.02 7.38
N PHE A 314 11.69 5.35 8.43
CA PHE A 314 12.43 5.27 9.70
C PHE A 314 13.77 4.52 9.58
N LYS A 315 13.85 3.52 8.69
CA LYS A 315 15.10 2.80 8.42
C LYS A 315 16.06 3.65 7.60
N ALA A 316 15.55 4.38 6.63
CA ALA A 316 16.33 5.32 5.84
C ALA A 316 16.86 6.47 6.71
N ASP A 317 16.04 7.01 7.62
CA ASP A 317 16.45 8.00 8.62
C ASP A 317 17.56 7.48 9.53
N ALA A 318 17.47 6.21 9.95
CA ALA A 318 18.51 5.57 10.74
C ALA A 318 19.84 5.48 9.98
N ILE A 319 19.81 5.19 8.67
CA ILE A 319 21.03 5.15 7.85
C ILE A 319 21.57 6.57 7.63
N GLY A 320 20.71 7.54 7.31
CA GLY A 320 21.09 8.95 7.20
C GLY A 320 21.79 9.46 8.47
N ALA A 321 21.21 9.17 9.63
CA ALA A 321 21.80 9.50 10.92
C ALA A 321 23.13 8.76 11.20
N SER A 322 23.29 7.52 10.71
CA SER A 322 24.53 6.76 10.87
C SER A 322 25.67 7.24 9.97
N ILE A 323 25.34 7.84 8.82
CA ILE A 323 26.31 8.40 7.87
C ILE A 323 26.78 9.79 8.33
N ALA A 324 25.87 10.58 8.90
CA ALA A 324 26.17 11.91 9.41
C ALA A 324 26.01 11.96 10.94
N SER A 325 24.86 12.44 11.42
CA SER A 325 24.46 12.35 12.83
C SER A 325 22.93 12.43 12.95
N PRO A 326 22.33 12.02 14.08
CA PRO A 326 20.91 12.22 14.35
C PRO A 326 20.49 13.70 14.24
N GLU A 327 21.34 14.62 14.72
CA GLU A 327 21.10 16.07 14.69
C GLU A 327 21.11 16.59 13.25
N ALA A 328 22.05 16.13 12.42
CA ALA A 328 22.09 16.47 11.00
C ALA A 328 20.85 15.95 10.25
N MET A 329 20.39 14.74 10.56
CA MET A 329 19.17 14.19 9.96
C MET A 329 17.92 15.00 10.39
N ILE A 330 17.83 15.37 11.66
CA ILE A 330 16.74 16.23 12.18
C ILE A 330 16.78 17.61 11.49
N GLY A 331 17.94 18.25 11.42
CA GLY A 331 18.13 19.56 10.79
C GLY A 331 17.73 19.54 9.31
N ALA A 332 18.15 18.51 8.57
CA ALA A 332 17.74 18.30 7.19
C ALA A 332 16.21 18.18 7.04
N LEU A 333 15.56 17.38 7.89
CA LEU A 333 14.12 17.20 7.87
C LEU A 333 13.38 18.52 8.16
N GLU A 334 13.80 19.26 9.17
CA GLU A 334 13.20 20.54 9.56
C GLU A 334 13.36 21.60 8.47
N ARG A 335 14.55 21.72 7.86
CA ARG A 335 14.79 22.68 6.76
C ARG A 335 13.97 22.36 5.52
N VAL A 336 13.92 21.10 5.12
CA VAL A 336 13.20 20.69 3.89
C VAL A 336 11.68 20.79 4.07
N HIS A 337 11.15 20.45 5.26
CA HIS A 337 9.71 20.57 5.55
C HIS A 337 9.27 22.01 5.82
N GLY A 338 10.18 22.88 6.28
CA GLY A 338 9.91 24.29 6.53
C GLY A 338 9.64 25.13 5.28
N ILE A 339 9.86 24.60 4.08
CA ILE A 339 9.70 25.33 2.82
C ILE A 339 8.26 25.20 2.32
N PRO A 340 7.49 26.31 2.27
CA PRO A 340 6.17 26.31 1.67
C PRO A 340 6.32 26.15 0.15
N ALA A 341 6.20 24.91 -0.33
CA ALA A 341 6.16 24.65 -1.76
C ALA A 341 4.71 24.48 -2.24
N LYS A 342 4.45 24.98 -3.45
CA LYS A 342 3.38 24.47 -4.32
C LYS A 342 4.02 23.37 -5.17
N PRO A 343 3.86 22.08 -4.82
CA PRO A 343 4.47 21.01 -5.60
C PRO A 343 3.95 21.03 -7.03
N THR A 344 4.86 20.88 -7.98
CA THR A 344 4.56 20.75 -9.40
C THR A 344 3.75 19.48 -9.69
N GLY A 345 3.13 19.39 -10.87
CA GLY A 345 2.41 18.17 -11.29
C GLY A 345 3.31 16.93 -11.30
N VAL A 346 4.60 17.11 -11.62
CA VAL A 346 5.60 16.03 -11.61
C VAL A 346 5.95 15.61 -10.19
N GLU A 347 6.14 16.56 -9.27
CA GLU A 347 6.32 16.25 -7.83
C GLU A 347 5.12 15.52 -7.23
N ASN A 348 3.89 15.91 -7.59
CA ASN A 348 2.69 15.20 -7.12
C ASN A 348 2.62 13.76 -7.64
N LYS A 349 3.04 13.54 -8.91
CA LYS A 349 3.05 12.21 -9.53
C LYS A 349 4.08 11.26 -8.93
N TYR A 350 5.25 11.77 -8.55
CA TYR A 350 6.36 10.95 -8.03
C TYR A 350 6.65 11.20 -6.55
N GLY A 351 5.68 11.76 -5.81
CA GLY A 351 5.84 12.10 -4.40
C GLY A 351 6.17 10.89 -3.51
N TYR A 352 5.87 9.67 -3.95
CA TYR A 352 6.21 8.42 -3.25
C TYR A 352 7.71 8.08 -3.27
N LEU A 353 8.53 8.75 -4.09
CA LEU A 353 9.99 8.58 -4.13
C LEU A 353 10.72 9.68 -3.35
N MET A 354 10.02 10.73 -2.97
CA MET A 354 10.63 11.99 -2.54
C MET A 354 10.95 12.02 -1.06
N PHE A 355 12.13 12.52 -0.70
CA PHE A 355 12.56 12.73 0.68
C PHE A 355 11.54 13.51 1.53
N ARG A 356 10.97 14.57 0.94
CA ARG A 356 9.94 15.42 1.57
C ARG A 356 8.52 14.86 1.46
N GLY A 357 8.28 13.93 0.55
CA GLY A 357 6.94 13.52 0.12
C GLY A 357 6.19 14.56 -0.72
N GLY A 358 5.13 14.11 -1.41
CA GLY A 358 4.16 14.98 -2.09
C GLY A 358 3.07 15.49 -1.14
N LYS A 359 2.47 16.65 -1.41
CA LYS A 359 1.28 17.12 -0.66
C LYS A 359 0.04 16.34 -1.10
N MET A 360 -0.25 15.25 -0.41
CA MET A 360 -1.62 14.81 -0.22
C MET A 360 -1.98 15.01 1.24
N GLY A 361 -3.25 15.34 1.55
CA GLY A 361 -3.69 15.60 2.93
C GLY A 361 -3.26 14.50 3.91
N ALA A 362 -3.25 14.79 5.22
CA ALA A 362 -2.71 13.89 6.26
C ALA A 362 -3.20 12.42 6.16
N LEU A 363 -4.41 12.21 5.63
CA LEU A 363 -5.04 10.90 5.39
C LEU A 363 -4.42 10.07 4.25
N PHE A 364 -3.63 10.68 3.36
CA PHE A 364 -3.06 10.05 2.15
C PHE A 364 -1.54 10.26 2.00
N SER A 365 -0.86 10.81 3.01
CA SER A 365 0.59 10.99 2.99
C SER A 365 1.34 9.65 2.95
N THR A 366 2.25 9.51 1.99
CA THR A 366 3.18 8.36 1.87
C THR A 366 4.30 8.38 2.92
N HIS A 367 4.48 9.50 3.63
CA HIS A 367 5.52 9.69 4.64
C HIS A 367 4.92 9.86 6.05
N PRO A 368 5.57 9.35 7.10
CA PRO A 368 5.24 9.69 8.48
C PRO A 368 5.36 11.20 8.70
N THR A 369 4.63 11.72 9.69
CA THR A 369 4.74 13.14 10.04
C THR A 369 6.16 13.50 10.48
N LEU A 370 6.58 14.75 10.21
CA LEU A 370 7.89 15.28 10.61
C LEU A 370 8.18 14.99 12.10
N LYS A 371 7.20 15.30 12.97
CA LYS A 371 7.30 15.07 14.42
C LYS A 371 7.63 13.62 14.77
N ARG A 372 7.03 12.64 14.07
CA ARG A 372 7.30 11.23 14.34
C ARG A 372 8.72 10.83 13.95
N ARG A 373 9.22 11.33 12.83
CA ARG A 373 10.60 11.07 12.36
C ARG A 373 11.61 11.69 13.31
N THR A 374 11.41 12.94 13.72
CA THR A 374 12.31 13.62 14.66
C THR A 374 12.26 13.01 16.07
N ASP A 375 11.09 12.64 16.58
CA ASP A 375 10.95 11.91 17.87
C ASP A 375 11.72 10.57 17.84
N ALA A 376 11.66 9.81 16.73
CA ALA A 376 12.36 8.54 16.59
C ALA A 376 13.89 8.70 16.55
N LEU A 377 14.38 9.79 15.94
CA LEU A 377 15.80 10.13 15.92
C LEU A 377 16.28 10.55 17.32
N ARG A 378 15.55 11.45 18.00
CA ARG A 378 15.87 11.94 19.35
C ARG A 378 15.86 10.85 20.41
N SER A 379 14.92 9.91 20.33
CA SER A 379 14.79 8.79 21.29
C SER A 379 15.82 7.67 21.08
N GLY A 380 16.68 7.74 20.05
CA GLY A 380 17.64 6.68 19.77
C GLY A 380 17.01 5.39 19.22
N ALA A 381 15.72 5.40 18.85
CA ALA A 381 15.03 4.23 18.34
C ALA A 381 15.67 3.66 17.06
N HIS A 382 16.31 4.53 16.27
CA HIS A 382 17.11 4.18 15.10
C HIS A 382 18.27 3.22 15.41
N LEU A 383 18.89 3.32 16.61
CA LEU A 383 20.00 2.46 17.03
C LEU A 383 19.55 1.01 17.27
N LYS A 384 18.34 0.82 17.81
CA LYS A 384 17.75 -0.53 17.99
C LYS A 384 17.53 -1.23 16.63
N MET A 385 17.17 -0.47 15.60
CA MET A 385 16.96 -1.01 14.24
C MET A 385 18.27 -1.44 13.56
N LEU A 386 19.35 -0.67 13.73
CA LEU A 386 20.65 -1.01 13.15
C LEU A 386 21.31 -2.21 13.87
N ARG A 387 21.10 -2.35 15.18
CA ARG A 387 21.65 -3.45 16.00
C ARG A 387 21.11 -4.83 15.65
N GLY A 388 19.86 -4.94 15.18
CA GLY A 388 19.27 -6.22 14.77
C GLY A 388 20.02 -6.94 13.63
N LYS A 389 20.95 -6.26 12.94
CA LYS A 389 21.77 -6.82 11.86
C LYS A 389 23.11 -7.41 12.33
N LYS A 390 23.57 -7.08 13.55
CA LYS A 390 24.81 -7.66 14.11
C LYS A 390 24.59 -9.03 14.77
N ALA A 391 23.34 -9.47 14.91
CA ALA A 391 22.97 -10.70 15.62
C ALA A 391 22.31 -11.77 14.71
N ALA A 392 22.50 -11.68 13.38
CA ALA A 392 22.00 -12.66 12.42
C ALA A 392 23.09 -13.13 11.47
#